data_AF-A0A0N0DRX7-F1
#
_entry.id   AF-A0A0N0DRX7-F1
#
_cell.length_a   1.000
_cell.length_b   1.000
_cell.length_c   1.000
_cell.angle_alpha   90.00
_cell.angle_beta   90.00
_cell.angle_gamma   90.00
#
_symmetry.space_group_name_H-M   'P 1'
#
loop_
_entity.id
_entity.type
_entity.pdbx_description
1 polymer ?
#
loop_
_entity_poly.entity_id
_entity_poly.type
_entity_poly.pdbx_seq_one_letter_code
_entity_poly.pdbx_strand_id
1 'polypeptide(L)' 'MSSIKELNDRLTKQPYVSGYTPSAEDEKLFRQLFGDDVNVIQWAARMATYYPSERAKMQPIPVETEDPTESDSDY' A
#
# COMPACT_ATOMS: atom_id res chain seq x y z
N MET A 1 2.59 -19.30 1.97
CA MET A 1 2.11 -17.91 1.99
C MET A 1 1.92 -17.52 3.44
N SER A 2 2.54 -16.43 3.91
CA SER A 2 2.29 -15.96 5.27
C SER A 2 0.89 -15.36 5.35
N SER A 3 0.17 -15.68 6.42
CA SER A 3 -1.14 -15.08 6.67
C SER A 3 -1.02 -13.60 7.01
N ILE A 4 -2.08 -12.81 6.78
CA ILE A 4 -2.15 -11.39 7.20
C ILE A 4 -1.81 -11.23 8.69
N LYS A 5 -2.25 -12.18 9.52
CA LYS A 5 -1.97 -12.18 10.97
C LYS A 5 -0.47 -12.28 11.26
N GLU A 6 0.23 -13.18 10.58
CA GLU A 6 1.69 -13.37 10.75
C GLU A 6 2.49 -12.19 10.22
N LEU A 7 2.03 -11.58 9.13
CA LEU A 7 2.61 -10.35 8.57
C LEU A 7 2.48 -9.19 9.56
N ASN A 8 1.29 -8.98 10.12
CA ASN A 8 1.06 -7.95 11.15
C ASN A 8 1.92 -8.19 12.39
N ASP A 9 2.00 -9.42 12.89
CA ASP A 9 2.84 -9.73 14.06
C ASP A 9 4.33 -9.45 13.81
N ARG A 10 4.84 -9.79 12.62
CA ARG A 10 6.23 -9.45 12.22
C ARG A 10 6.45 -7.94 12.14
N LEU A 11 5.57 -7.21 11.48
CA LEU A 11 5.68 -5.75 11.34
C LEU A 11 5.56 -5.03 12.69
N THR A 12 4.86 -5.60 13.66
CA THR A 12 4.76 -5.05 15.01
C THR A 12 6.07 -5.19 15.79
N LYS A 13 6.81 -6.29 15.57
CA LYS A 13 8.07 -6.60 16.26
C LYS A 13 9.30 -6.00 15.57
N GLN A 14 9.26 -5.91 14.25
CA GLN A 14 10.36 -5.41 13.44
C GLN A 14 9.78 -4.71 12.20
N PRO A 15 9.42 -3.42 12.34
CA PRO A 15 8.78 -2.66 11.26
C PRO A 15 9.72 -2.37 10.09
N TYR A 16 11.04 -2.41 10.31
CA TYR A 16 12.07 -2.13 9.30
C TYR A 16 13.09 -3.26 9.23
N VAL A 17 13.75 -3.41 8.09
CA VAL A 17 14.76 -4.44 7.82
C VAL A 17 15.86 -4.42 8.88
N SER A 18 16.31 -3.25 9.32
CA SER A 18 17.35 -3.10 10.35
C SER A 18 16.82 -3.05 11.80
N GLY A 19 15.51 -3.18 12.04
CA GLY A 19 14.93 -3.12 13.39
C GLY A 19 13.75 -2.15 13.50
N TYR A 20 13.87 -1.15 14.39
CA TYR A 20 12.77 -0.23 14.76
C TYR A 20 12.86 1.16 14.12
N THR A 21 13.97 1.47 13.44
CA THR A 21 14.15 2.72 12.70
C THR A 21 14.41 2.43 11.22
N PRO A 22 13.95 3.30 10.30
CA PRO A 22 14.28 3.16 8.88
C PRO A 22 15.79 3.16 8.64
N SER A 23 16.25 2.37 7.67
CA SER A 23 17.65 2.32 7.23
C SER A 23 17.80 2.47 5.72
N ALA A 24 19.04 2.58 5.26
CA ALA A 24 19.36 2.60 3.83
C ALA A 24 18.94 1.30 3.11
N GLU A 25 18.86 0.17 3.81
CA GLU A 25 18.35 -1.07 3.22
C GLU A 25 16.83 -1.01 2.99
N ASP A 26 16.09 -0.40 3.91
CA ASP A 26 14.65 -0.15 3.75
C ASP A 26 14.39 0.76 2.56
N GLU A 27 15.18 1.82 2.41
CA GLU A 27 15.08 2.74 1.27
C GLU A 27 15.35 2.01 -0.06
N LYS A 28 16.42 1.20 -0.11
CA LYS A 28 16.75 0.42 -1.31
C LYS A 28 15.65 -0.58 -1.65
N LEU A 29 15.12 -1.28 -0.66
CA LEU A 29 14.03 -2.24 -0.83
C LEU A 29 12.76 -1.54 -1.30
N PHE A 30 12.42 -0.40 -0.71
CA PHE A 30 11.26 0.41 -1.11
C PHE A 30 11.36 0.83 -2.58
N ARG A 31 12.52 1.39 -2.99
CA ARG A 31 12.76 1.75 -4.40
C ARG A 31 12.72 0.54 -5.34
N GLN A 32 13.18 -0.62 -4.89
CA GLN A 32 13.11 -1.84 -5.70
C GLN A 32 11.67 -2.32 -5.92
N LEU A 33 10.81 -2.18 -4.91
CA LEU A 33 9.42 -2.65 -4.96
C LEU A 33 8.49 -1.66 -5.67
N PHE A 34 8.67 -0.37 -5.43
CA PHE A 34 7.73 0.68 -5.85
C PHE A 34 8.35 1.68 -6.83
N GLY A 35 9.64 1.55 -7.16
CA GLY A 35 10.34 2.51 -7.99
C GLY A 35 10.42 3.89 -7.34
N ASP A 36 10.47 4.92 -8.19
CA ASP A 36 10.35 6.33 -7.79
C ASP A 36 8.89 6.82 -7.88
N ASP A 37 7.90 5.94 -7.67
CA ASP A 37 6.48 6.31 -7.75
C ASP A 37 6.09 7.24 -6.60
N VAL A 38 6.10 8.53 -6.90
CA VAL A 38 5.76 9.62 -5.99
C VAL A 38 4.35 9.44 -5.40
N ASN A 39 3.41 8.82 -6.13
CA ASN A 39 2.05 8.60 -5.64
C ASN A 39 2.05 7.61 -4.47
N VAL A 40 2.84 6.54 -4.55
CA VAL A 40 2.96 5.54 -3.48
C VAL A 40 3.57 6.16 -2.23
N ILE A 41 4.63 6.96 -2.41
CA ILE A 41 5.28 7.68 -1.30
C ILE A 41 4.30 8.64 -0.62
N GLN A 42 3.58 9.45 -1.40
CA GLN A 42 2.59 10.39 -0.89
C GLN A 42 1.43 9.69 -0.19
N TRP A 43 0.94 8.58 -0.75
CA TRP A 43 -0.10 7.76 -0.14
C TRP A 43 0.37 7.16 1.19
N ALA A 44 1.56 6.57 1.23
CA ALA A 44 2.12 5.98 2.44
C ALA A 44 2.32 7.02 3.54
N ALA A 45 2.85 8.20 3.18
CA ALA A 45 3.00 9.32 4.11
C ALA A 45 1.65 9.77 4.69
N ARG A 46 0.62 9.93 3.84
CA ARG A 46 -0.75 10.23 4.29
C ARG A 46 -1.27 9.15 5.24
N MET A 47 -1.12 7.88 4.89
CA MET A 47 -1.59 6.77 5.73
C MET A 47 -0.92 6.72 7.11
N ALA A 48 0.37 7.03 7.18
CA ALA A 48 1.12 7.09 8.44
C ALA A 48 0.67 8.24 9.35
N THR A 49 0.22 9.36 8.78
CA THR A 49 -0.24 10.52 9.56
C THR A 49 -1.62 10.36 10.16
N TYR A 50 -2.45 9.45 9.65
CA TYR A 50 -3.82 9.30 10.11
C TYR A 50 -3.94 8.42 11.35
N TYR A 51 -4.76 8.89 12.29
CA TYR A 51 -5.27 8.05 13.36
C TYR A 51 -6.13 6.91 12.79
N PRO A 52 -6.19 5.74 13.46
CA PRO A 52 -6.99 4.61 12.98
C PRO A 52 -8.45 4.96 12.68
N SER A 53 -9.05 5.88 13.45
CA SER A 53 -10.43 6.38 13.26
C SER A 53 -10.62 7.22 12.00
N GLU A 54 -9.55 7.83 11.49
CA GLU A 54 -9.55 8.63 10.25
C GLU A 54 -9.34 7.72 9.05
N ARG A 55 -8.46 6.72 9.16
CA ARG A 55 -8.26 5.69 8.12
C ARG A 55 -9.54 4.91 7.83
N ALA A 56 -10.32 4.58 8.86
CA ALA A 56 -11.59 3.86 8.71
C ALA A 56 -12.66 4.62 7.91
N LYS A 57 -12.51 5.94 7.77
CA LYS A 57 -13.43 6.81 7.01
C LYS A 57 -12.99 7.04 5.58
N MET A 58 -11.80 6.56 5.21
CA MET A 58 -11.33 6.64 3.83
C MET A 58 -12.15 5.69 2.98
N GLN A 59 -12.78 6.22 1.94
CA GLN A 59 -13.45 5.37 0.99
C GLN A 59 -12.42 4.42 0.36
N PRO A 60 -12.74 3.13 0.23
CA PRO A 60 -11.89 2.22 -0.53
C PRO A 60 -11.68 2.82 -1.92
N ILE A 61 -10.44 2.74 -2.41
CA ILE A 61 -10.11 3.14 -3.78
C ILE A 61 -11.11 2.38 -4.67
N PRO A 62 -11.89 3.07 -5.52
CA PRO A 62 -12.77 2.40 -6.46
C PRO A 62 -11.90 1.42 -7.24
N VAL A 63 -12.19 0.13 -7.10
CA VAL A 63 -11.67 -0.85 -8.06
C VAL A 63 -12.29 -0.40 -9.37
N GLU A 64 -11.48 0.04 -10.33
CA GLU A 64 -11.96 0.23 -11.70
C GLU A 64 -12.56 -1.11 -12.11
N THR A 65 -13.89 -1.19 -12.03
CA THR A 65 -14.65 -2.25 -12.66
C THR A 65 -14.25 -2.21 -14.12
N GLU A 66 -13.72 -3.34 -14.59
CA GLU A 66 -13.39 -3.60 -15.99
C GLU A 66 -14.42 -2.92 -16.90
N ASP A 67 -13.92 -2.12 -17.84
CA ASP A 67 -14.68 -1.32 -18.81
C ASP A 67 -15.87 -2.12 -19.39
N PRO A 68 -17.11 -1.62 -19.30
CA PRO A 68 -18.22 -2.14 -20.08
C PRO A 68 -18.15 -1.54 -21.50
N THR A 69 -17.03 -1.74 -22.21
CA THR A 69 -16.92 -1.36 -23.62
C THR A 69 -17.06 -2.59 -24.50
N GLU A 70 -18.26 -3.12 -24.59
CA GLU A 70 -18.78 -3.72 -25.82
C GLU A 70 -20.25 -3.30 -25.96
N SER A 71 -20.47 -2.03 -26.33
CA SER A 71 -21.69 -1.60 -26.97
C SER A 71 -21.39 -1.34 -28.45
N ASP A 72 -21.90 -2.20 -29.33
CA ASP A 72 -22.51 -1.89 -30.62
C ASP A 72 -22.79 -3.21 -31.35
N SER A 73 -24.04 -3.67 -31.41
CA SER A 73 -25.07 -3.29 -32.38
C SER A 73 -24.80 -3.83 -33.81
N ASP A 74 -25.82 -4.54 -34.32
CA ASP A 74 -26.10 -4.93 -35.71
C ASP A 74 -25.34 -6.10 -36.38
N TYR A 75 -25.96 -7.29 -36.34
CA TYR A 75 -26.52 -7.99 -37.53
C TYR A 75 -27.49 -9.12 -37.15
#